data_AF-A0A3C1W632-F1
#
_entry.id   AF-A0A3C1W632-F1
#
_cell.length_a   1.000
_cell.length_b   1.000
_cell.length_c   1.000
_cell.angle_alpha   90.00
_cell.angle_beta   90.00
_cell.angle_gamma   90.00
#
_symmetry.space_group_name_H-M   'P 1'
#
loop_
_entity.id
_entity.type
_entity.pdbx_description
1 polymer ?
#
loop_
_entity_poly.entity_id
_entity_poly.type
_entity_poly.pdbx_seq_one_letter_code
_entity_poly.pdbx_strand_id
1 'polypeptide(L)'
;MAAISKVLMRIRSGICGMPVLLAVLICSCAGGAGQKDSVSRVPAKKEKVVTSVRVGIDEKPQDVPRISGIQLENLFQLCEESRVLLVDVRPAFFFRLGHIPGAFNLPLKTFDTEVHSFLQYLEEARSSGKKVVIYCADKDCP
;
A
#
# COMPACT_ATOMS: atom_id res chain seq x y z
N MET A 1 -53.15 3.93 27.34
CA MET A 1 -53.48 5.37 27.24
C MET A 1 -52.14 6.10 27.29
N ALA A 2 -51.67 6.95 26.38
CA ALA A 2 -52.07 7.64 25.17
C ALA A 2 -50.72 8.21 24.63
N ALA A 3 -50.44 8.58 23.38
CA ALA A 3 -51.11 8.59 22.11
C ALA A 3 -50.00 8.56 21.04
N ILE A 4 -50.30 7.90 19.92
CA ILE A 4 -49.54 7.91 18.68
C ILE A 4 -49.87 9.24 17.98
N SER A 5 -48.86 9.99 17.51
CA SER A 5 -49.09 11.02 16.50
C SER A 5 -48.00 10.98 15.43
N LYS A 6 -48.41 10.51 14.26
CA LYS A 6 -47.72 10.61 12.98
C LYS A 6 -47.83 12.06 12.49
N VAL A 7 -46.73 12.68 12.07
CA VAL A 7 -46.79 13.68 10.99
C VAL A 7 -45.73 13.36 9.95
N LEU A 8 -46.25 12.81 8.87
CA LEU A 8 -45.66 12.58 7.57
C LEU A 8 -45.92 13.84 6.72
N MET A 9 -44.87 14.50 6.26
CA MET A 9 -44.87 15.48 5.14
C MET A 9 -43.53 15.23 4.44
N ARG A 10 -43.38 14.60 3.27
CA ARG A 10 -44.15 14.57 2.02
C ARG A 10 -44.28 15.95 1.36
N ILE A 11 -43.14 16.51 0.98
CA ILE A 11 -43.07 17.58 -0.02
C ILE A 11 -42.86 16.94 -1.39
N ARG A 12 -43.87 17.13 -2.24
CA ARG A 12 -43.95 16.76 -3.66
C ARG A 12 -43.47 17.92 -4.52
N SER A 13 -43.14 17.58 -5.77
CA SER A 13 -42.95 18.44 -6.95
C SER A 13 -41.58 19.09 -7.05
N GLY A 14 -40.77 18.87 -8.08
CA GLY A 14 -40.99 18.26 -9.37
C GLY A 14 -40.21 19.07 -10.40
N ILE A 15 -39.41 18.44 -11.26
CA ILE A 15 -39.00 18.93 -12.58
C ILE A 15 -38.53 17.70 -13.39
N CYS A 16 -39.10 17.60 -14.60
CA CYS A 16 -38.69 16.86 -15.80
C CYS A 16 -37.33 16.14 -15.74
N GLY A 17 -37.20 14.85 -16.06
CA GLY A 17 -37.72 14.25 -17.29
C GLY A 17 -36.92 14.75 -18.49
N MET A 18 -35.74 14.18 -18.74
CA MET A 18 -35.09 14.11 -20.06
C MET A 18 -33.86 13.17 -19.99
N PRO A 19 -33.47 12.55 -21.10
CA PRO A 19 -33.23 11.12 -21.19
C PRO A 19 -31.75 10.76 -21.35
N VAL A 20 -31.50 9.46 -21.29
CA VAL A 20 -30.32 8.77 -21.80
C VAL A 20 -29.82 9.42 -23.10
N LEU A 21 -28.62 9.99 -23.07
CA LEU A 21 -27.84 10.22 -24.28
C LEU A 21 -26.48 9.53 -24.16
N LEU A 22 -26.40 8.47 -24.95
CA LEU A 22 -25.25 7.72 -25.40
C LEU A 22 -24.21 8.61 -26.10
N ALA A 23 -22.94 8.52 -25.71
CA ALA A 23 -21.75 8.84 -26.52
C ALA A 23 -20.57 8.08 -25.88
N VAL A 24 -20.17 6.88 -26.30
CA VAL A 24 -19.53 6.45 -27.57
C VAL A 24 -18.27 7.25 -27.92
N LEU A 25 -17.14 6.62 -27.59
CA LEU A 25 -15.87 6.50 -28.33
C LEU A 25 -15.20 7.73 -28.95
N ILE A 26 -14.02 8.08 -28.40
CA ILE A 26 -12.78 8.40 -29.14
C ILE A 26 -11.62 8.34 -28.11
N CYS A 27 -10.82 7.27 -28.02
CA CYS A 27 -9.69 6.89 -28.89
C CYS A 27 -8.74 8.06 -29.22
N SER A 28 -7.63 8.15 -28.50
CA SER A 28 -6.37 8.72 -29.01
C SER A 28 -5.20 8.14 -28.24
N CYS A 29 -4.70 6.99 -28.74
CA CYS A 29 -3.35 6.54 -28.49
C CYS A 29 -2.42 7.41 -29.36
N ALA A 30 -1.64 8.29 -28.73
CA ALA A 30 -0.48 8.91 -29.37
C ALA A 30 0.75 8.06 -29.06
N GLY A 31 1.14 7.24 -30.03
CA GLY A 31 2.43 6.56 -30.04
C GLY A 31 3.57 7.53 -30.34
N GLY A 32 4.68 7.37 -29.63
CA GLY A 32 5.96 8.03 -29.90
C GLY A 32 7.10 7.05 -29.67
N ALA A 33 7.81 6.73 -30.74
CA ALA A 33 8.94 5.82 -30.78
C ALA A 33 10.27 6.53 -30.49
N GLY A 34 11.23 5.80 -29.89
CA GLY A 34 12.62 5.79 -30.35
C GLY A 34 13.66 6.72 -29.67
N GLN A 35 14.55 6.10 -28.87
CA GLN A 35 16.04 6.16 -28.84
C GLN A 35 16.45 5.59 -27.47
N LYS A 36 17.18 4.48 -27.26
CA LYS A 36 18.40 3.93 -27.87
C LYS A 36 19.54 4.94 -27.97
N ASP A 37 20.25 5.11 -26.85
CA ASP A 37 21.70 5.30 -26.78
C ASP A 37 22.21 4.59 -25.52
N SER A 38 23.02 3.53 -25.56
CA SER A 38 24.38 3.36 -26.11
C SER A 38 25.46 3.95 -25.19
N VAL A 39 26.03 3.04 -24.38
CA VAL A 39 27.47 2.92 -24.04
C VAL A 39 28.09 4.01 -23.16
N SER A 40 28.54 3.60 -21.97
CA SER A 40 29.98 3.65 -21.68
C SER A 40 30.41 2.63 -20.62
N ARG A 41 31.31 1.73 -21.05
CA ARG A 41 32.09 0.82 -20.21
C ARG A 41 33.29 1.58 -19.66
N VAL A 42 33.55 1.49 -18.35
CA VAL A 42 34.87 1.77 -17.75
C VAL A 42 35.11 0.76 -16.62
N PRO A 43 36.36 0.28 -16.43
CA PRO A 43 36.65 -1.11 -16.12
C PRO A 43 36.90 -1.40 -14.63
N ALA A 44 36.99 -2.70 -14.36
CA ALA A 44 37.53 -3.28 -13.16
C ALA A 44 38.94 -2.74 -12.83
N LYS A 45 39.12 -2.29 -11.59
CA LYS A 45 40.42 -2.26 -10.93
C LYS A 45 40.29 -2.92 -9.56
N LYS A 46 40.99 -4.03 -9.40
CA LYS A 46 41.23 -4.71 -8.11
C LYS A 46 42.20 -3.88 -7.25
N GLU A 47 42.26 -4.30 -5.98
CA GLU A 47 43.40 -4.18 -5.05
C GLU A 47 43.36 -2.94 -4.14
N LYS A 48 43.55 -2.94 -2.82
CA LYS A 48 44.00 -3.89 -1.76
C LYS A 48 43.40 -3.33 -0.43
N VAL A 49 42.89 -4.15 0.49
CA VAL A 49 43.51 -4.57 1.77
C VAL A 49 43.76 -3.42 2.78
N VAL A 50 43.57 -3.74 4.07
CA VAL A 50 43.91 -3.01 5.32
C VAL A 50 42.68 -2.35 5.95
N THR A 51 42.32 -2.53 7.22
CA THR A 51 42.76 -3.43 8.29
C THR A 51 41.64 -3.42 9.33
N SER A 52 41.51 -4.54 10.01
CA SER A 52 40.65 -4.81 11.17
C SER A 52 40.38 -3.62 12.09
N VAL A 53 39.12 -3.20 12.17
CA VAL A 53 38.55 -2.71 13.42
C VAL A 53 37.64 -3.82 13.93
N ARG A 54 38.14 -4.60 14.89
CA ARG A 54 37.32 -5.49 15.69
C ARG A 54 36.58 -4.62 16.69
N VAL A 55 35.43 -4.10 16.31
CA VAL A 55 34.46 -3.64 17.30
C VAL A 55 33.88 -4.92 17.90
N GLY A 56 34.34 -5.25 19.10
CA GLY A 56 33.64 -6.21 19.94
C GLY A 56 32.32 -5.57 20.34
N ILE A 57 31.31 -5.74 19.51
CA ILE A 57 29.93 -5.57 19.94
C ILE A 57 29.57 -6.92 20.54
N ASP A 58 29.39 -6.94 21.85
CA ASP A 58 28.70 -8.00 22.56
C ASP A 58 27.23 -7.97 22.09
N GLU A 59 26.99 -8.42 20.85
CA GLU A 59 25.65 -8.57 20.31
C GLU A 59 25.05 -9.82 20.94
N LYS A 60 24.45 -9.62 22.12
CA LYS A 60 23.39 -10.48 22.60
C LYS A 60 22.41 -10.65 21.43
N PRO A 61 22.18 -11.88 20.91
CA PRO A 61 21.29 -12.09 19.77
C PRO A 61 19.94 -11.49 20.10
N GLN A 62 19.60 -10.37 19.47
CA GLN A 62 18.25 -9.85 19.57
C GLN A 62 17.39 -10.79 18.76
N ASP A 63 16.38 -11.35 19.41
CA ASP A 63 15.43 -12.27 18.81
C ASP A 63 14.69 -11.51 17.69
N VAL A 64 15.20 -11.63 16.46
CA VAL A 64 14.66 -10.94 15.30
C VAL A 64 13.24 -11.47 15.10
N PRO A 65 12.20 -10.61 15.14
CA PRO A 65 10.83 -11.06 15.00
C PRO A 65 10.67 -11.84 13.70
N ARG A 66 10.28 -13.11 13.79
CA ARG A 66 10.07 -13.95 12.61
C ARG A 66 8.82 -13.48 11.88
N ILE A 67 9.02 -12.87 10.71
CA ILE A 67 7.93 -12.59 9.77
C ILE A 67 7.41 -13.92 9.21
N SER A 68 6.09 -14.07 9.15
CA SER A 68 5.42 -15.27 8.63
C SER A 68 4.52 -14.90 7.47
N GLY A 69 4.46 -15.76 6.45
CA GLY A 69 3.50 -15.63 5.36
C GLY A 69 2.06 -15.90 5.81
N ILE A 70 1.11 -15.36 5.04
CA ILE A 70 -0.34 -15.61 5.19
C ILE A 70 -0.88 -16.13 3.86
N GLN A 71 -1.83 -17.06 3.92
CA GLN A 71 -2.57 -17.50 2.73
C GLN A 71 -3.49 -16.39 2.22
N LEU A 72 -3.73 -16.38 0.91
CA LEU A 72 -4.50 -15.30 0.27
C LEU A 72 -5.95 -15.26 0.77
N GLU A 73 -6.57 -16.42 0.98
CA GLU A 73 -7.94 -16.55 1.46
C GLU A 73 -8.07 -15.99 2.89
N ASN A 74 -7.09 -16.29 3.75
CA ASN A 74 -7.03 -15.76 5.11
C ASN A 74 -6.88 -14.24 5.12
N LEU A 75 -6.09 -13.68 4.18
CA LEU A 75 -5.96 -12.23 4.05
C LEU A 75 -7.30 -11.58 3.69
N PHE A 76 -8.01 -12.11 2.69
CA PHE A 76 -9.31 -11.57 2.29
C PHE A 76 -10.34 -11.63 3.43
N GLN A 77 -10.38 -12.73 4.18
CA GLN A 77 -11.23 -12.83 5.36
C GLN A 77 -10.91 -11.74 6.40
N LEU A 78 -9.63 -11.49 6.69
CA LEU A 78 -9.25 -10.43 7.62
C LEU A 78 -9.61 -9.03 7.11
N CYS A 79 -9.55 -8.79 5.79
CA CYS A 79 -9.99 -7.54 5.18
C CYS A 79 -11.50 -7.33 5.36
N GLU A 80 -12.32 -8.34 5.07
CA GLU A 80 -13.79 -8.28 5.23
C GLU A 80 -14.21 -8.02 6.68
N GLU A 81 -13.52 -8.65 7.63
CA GLU A 81 -13.79 -8.50 9.07
C GLU A 81 -13.14 -7.23 9.67
N SER A 82 -12.45 -6.42 8.88
CA SER A 82 -11.72 -5.23 9.35
C SER A 82 -10.69 -5.53 10.46
N ARG A 83 -10.11 -6.74 10.44
CA ARG A 83 -9.13 -7.22 11.43
C ARG A 83 -7.67 -7.14 10.96
N VAL A 84 -7.41 -6.40 9.89
CA VAL A 84 -6.08 -6.21 9.32
C VAL A 84 -5.75 -4.73 9.11
N LEU A 85 -4.51 -4.36 9.43
CA LEU A 85 -3.84 -3.19 8.87
C LEU A 85 -3.01 -3.68 7.69
N LEU A 86 -3.46 -3.34 6.48
CA LEU A 86 -2.83 -3.79 5.25
C LEU A 86 -1.88 -2.71 4.72
N VAL A 87 -0.62 -3.07 4.45
CA VAL A 87 0.44 -2.13 4.08
C VAL A 87 1.04 -2.53 2.73
N ASP A 88 0.89 -1.67 1.73
CA ASP A 88 1.52 -1.77 0.41
C ASP A 88 2.87 -1.05 0.45
N VAL A 89 3.97 -1.80 0.38
CA VAL A 89 5.32 -1.21 0.37
C VAL A 89 5.88 -0.99 -1.04
N ARG A 90 5.05 -1.19 -2.08
CA ARG A 90 5.43 -0.91 -3.47
C ARG A 90 5.57 0.60 -3.69
N PRO A 91 6.28 1.03 -4.76
CA PRO A 91 6.33 2.43 -5.16
C PRO A 91 4.93 3.03 -5.31
N ALA A 92 4.74 4.25 -4.81
CA ALA A 92 3.46 4.95 -4.80
C ALA A 92 2.77 5.05 -6.18
N PHE A 93 3.55 5.02 -7.26
CA PHE A 93 3.00 4.96 -8.62
C PHE A 93 2.12 3.72 -8.84
N PHE A 94 2.56 2.53 -8.42
CA PHE A 94 1.78 1.30 -8.58
C PHE A 94 0.55 1.28 -7.69
N PHE A 95 0.68 1.78 -6.46
CA PHE A 95 -0.46 1.93 -5.55
C PHE A 95 -1.57 2.78 -6.18
N ARG A 96 -1.22 3.92 -6.79
CA ARG A 96 -2.20 4.79 -7.47
C ARG A 96 -2.85 4.16 -8.71
N LEU A 97 -2.14 3.29 -9.42
CA LEU A 97 -2.71 2.56 -10.56
C LEU A 97 -3.69 1.46 -10.12
N GLY A 98 -3.47 0.88 -8.94
CA GLY A 98 -4.32 -0.14 -8.36
C GLY A 98 -3.68 -0.79 -7.14
N HIS A 99 -4.48 -0.94 -6.09
CA HIS A 99 -4.08 -1.55 -4.83
C HIS A 99 -5.28 -2.27 -4.19
N ILE A 100 -4.99 -3.10 -3.20
CA ILE A 100 -6.03 -3.77 -2.42
C ILE A 100 -6.79 -2.69 -1.61
N PRO A 101 -8.14 -2.61 -1.72
CA PRO A 101 -8.92 -1.61 -0.99
C PRO A 101 -8.63 -1.59 0.51
N GLY A 102 -8.47 -0.40 1.09
CA GLY A 102 -8.13 -0.23 2.51
C GLY A 102 -6.65 -0.40 2.85
N ALA A 103 -5.79 -0.71 1.88
CA ALA A 103 -4.35 -0.71 2.10
C ALA A 103 -3.79 0.71 2.28
N PHE A 104 -2.82 0.86 3.16
CA PHE A 104 -1.99 2.06 3.28
C PHE A 104 -0.73 1.90 2.45
N ASN A 105 -0.33 2.94 1.72
CA ASN A 105 0.94 2.91 1.00
C ASN A 105 2.06 3.45 1.90
N LEU A 106 3.09 2.64 2.14
CA LEU A 106 4.32 3.05 2.82
C LEU A 106 5.51 2.52 2.00
N PRO A 107 5.91 3.20 0.92
CA PRO A 107 6.92 2.69 0.00
C PRO A 107 8.24 2.38 0.69
N LEU A 108 8.82 1.21 0.41
CA LEU A 108 10.08 0.78 1.04
C LEU A 108 11.23 1.78 0.82
N LYS A 109 11.27 2.43 -0.35
CA LYS A 109 12.31 3.41 -0.71
C LYS A 109 12.29 4.68 0.14
N THR A 110 11.15 5.03 0.72
CA THR A 110 10.97 6.24 1.55
C THR A 110 10.57 5.90 2.98
N PHE A 111 10.72 4.63 3.37
CA PHE A 111 10.32 4.13 4.68
C PHE A 111 10.94 4.92 5.83
N ASP A 112 12.26 5.12 5.83
CA ASP A 112 12.97 5.81 6.92
C ASP A 112 12.44 7.23 7.18
N THR A 113 11.96 7.90 6.14
CA THR A 113 11.40 9.26 6.24
C THR A 113 9.91 9.27 6.58
N GLU A 114 9.15 8.28 6.12
CA GLU A 114 7.69 8.27 6.23
C GLU A 114 7.17 7.48 7.45
N VAL A 115 7.96 6.54 7.98
CA VAL A 115 7.55 5.63 9.06
C VAL A 115 7.07 6.38 10.31
N HIS A 116 7.66 7.52 10.64
CA HIS A 116 7.26 8.32 11.80
C HIS A 116 5.80 8.76 11.75
N SER A 117 5.31 9.12 10.55
CA SER A 117 3.90 9.47 10.34
C SER A 117 2.99 8.25 10.37
N PHE A 118 3.55 7.06 10.18
CA PHE A 118 2.82 5.80 10.16
C PHE A 118 2.70 5.12 11.54
N LEU A 119 3.54 5.51 12.51
CA LEU A 119 3.58 4.89 13.85
C LEU A 119 2.21 4.88 14.55
N GLN A 120 1.41 5.94 14.39
CA GLN A 120 0.08 5.98 15.00
C GLN A 120 -0.82 4.84 14.52
N TYR A 121 -0.81 4.52 13.23
CA TYR A 121 -1.59 3.42 12.67
C TYR A 121 -1.11 2.06 13.16
N LEU A 122 0.20 1.90 13.34
CA LEU A 122 0.78 0.68 13.90
C LEU A 122 0.36 0.47 15.37
N GLU A 123 0.39 1.51 16.18
CA GLU A 123 -0.05 1.43 17.59
C GLU A 123 -1.55 1.19 17.71
N GLU A 124 -2.36 1.80 16.85
CA GLU A 124 -3.79 1.50 16.78
C GLU A 124 -4.04 0.04 16.39
N ALA A 125 -3.35 -0.46 15.37
CA ALA A 125 -3.48 -1.85 14.96
C ALA A 125 -3.07 -2.81 16.08
N ARG A 126 -1.96 -2.51 16.77
CA ARG A 126 -1.47 -3.30 17.91
C ARG A 126 -2.47 -3.31 19.06
N SER A 127 -2.99 -2.15 19.45
CA SER A 127 -3.93 -2.02 20.59
C SER A 127 -5.31 -2.61 20.29
N SER A 128 -5.77 -2.56 19.04
CA SER A 128 -7.03 -3.18 18.59
C SER A 128 -6.89 -4.65 18.22
N GLY A 129 -5.69 -5.23 18.30
CA GLY A 129 -5.43 -6.63 17.97
C GLY A 129 -5.53 -6.94 16.47
N LYS A 130 -5.50 -5.93 15.60
CA LYS A 130 -5.44 -6.11 14.15
C LYS A 130 -4.12 -6.77 13.77
N LYS A 131 -4.17 -7.68 12.79
CA LYS A 131 -2.97 -8.22 12.16
C LYS A 131 -2.36 -7.14 11.26
N VAL A 132 -1.05 -6.96 11.30
CA VAL A 132 -0.35 -6.12 10.32
C VAL A 132 0.13 -7.05 9.22
N VAL A 133 -0.30 -6.80 7.98
CA VAL A 133 0.12 -7.55 6.80
C VAL A 133 0.79 -6.60 5.82
N ILE A 134 2.01 -6.96 5.42
CA ILE A 134 2.79 -6.22 4.44
C ILE A 134 2.76 -7.01 3.13
N TYR A 135 2.53 -6.33 2.01
CA TYR A 135 2.72 -6.94 0.69
C TYR A 135 3.63 -6.06 -0.18
N CYS A 136 4.46 -6.72 -0.97
CA CYS A 136 5.37 -6.09 -1.92
C CYS A 136 5.30 -6.78 -3.29
N ALA A 137 6.08 -6.31 -4.26
CA ALA A 137 6.14 -6.90 -5.61
C ALA A 137 7.31 -7.88 -5.79
N ASP A 138 8.28 -7.89 -4.87
CA ASP A 138 9.52 -8.62 -5.03
C ASP A 138 9.41 -10.04 -4.47
N LYS A 139 10.02 -10.99 -5.19
CA LYS A 139 10.11 -12.41 -4.76
C LYS A 139 10.90 -12.59 -3.47
N ASP A 140 11.80 -11.65 -3.19
CA ASP A 140 12.65 -11.62 -2.00
C ASP A 140 12.10 -10.60 -0.98
N CYS A 141 10.77 -10.39 -0.96
CA CYS A 141 10.13 -9.66 0.13
C CYS A 141 10.66 -10.19 1.48
N PRO A 142 11.09 -9.32 2.40
CA PRO A 142 11.67 -9.75 3.67
C PRO A 142 10.72 -10.63 4.49
#